data_AF-A0A5C7PNQ6-F1
#
_entry.id   AF-A0A5C7PNQ6-F1
#
_cell.length_a   1.000
_cell.length_b   1.000
_cell.length_c   1.000
_cell.angle_alpha   90.00
_cell.angle_beta   90.00
_cell.angle_gamma   90.00
#
_symmetry.space_group_name_H-M   'P 1'
#
loop_
_entity.id
_entity.type
_entity.pdbx_description
1 polymer ?
#
loop_
_entity_poly.entity_id
_entity_poly.type
_entity_poly.pdbx_seq_one_letter_code
_entity_poly.pdbx_strand_id
1 'polypeptide(L)'
;MKQIVEIKNQLFIPFEWRDLTPGGSNLGRCEFIVCPKFKRREICEFWVDPVQSRMGVIWHFCEGDINFTISAYEGLTSEGAWMFFWCKEHKTTAFRVYAPAEAKFLEINRRGLSFWRSEVYKPTA
;
A
#
# COMPACT_ATOMS: atom_id res chain seq x y z
N MET A 1 12.55 -15.31 6.05
CA MET A 1 12.47 -14.54 4.79
C MET A 1 11.00 -14.35 4.47
N LYS A 2 10.58 -13.13 4.11
CA LYS A 2 9.21 -12.89 3.62
C LYS A 2 9.09 -13.42 2.19
N GLN A 3 7.92 -13.93 1.83
CA GLN A 3 7.61 -14.34 0.47
C GLN A 3 7.37 -13.09 -0.39
N ILE A 4 7.91 -13.03 -1.61
CA ILE A 4 7.62 -11.94 -2.55
C ILE A 4 6.61 -12.46 -3.59
N VAL A 5 5.53 -11.71 -3.81
CA VAL A 5 4.51 -11.99 -4.81
C VAL A 5 4.49 -10.85 -5.83
N GLU A 6 4.69 -11.20 -7.09
CA GLU A 6 4.62 -10.27 -8.22
C GLU A 6 3.16 -10.00 -8.61
N ILE A 7 2.82 -8.73 -8.82
CA ILE A 7 1.52 -8.27 -9.28
C ILE A 7 1.64 -7.89 -10.75
N LYS A 8 0.88 -8.57 -11.62
CA LYS A 8 0.90 -8.31 -13.07
C LYS A 8 -0.01 -7.17 -13.52
N ASN A 9 -1.14 -6.97 -12.86
CA ASN A 9 -2.10 -5.93 -13.27
C ASN A 9 -2.69 -5.22 -12.05
N GLN A 10 -3.32 -6.02 -11.19
CA GLN A 10 -4.04 -5.54 -10.04
C GLN A 10 -4.11 -6.65 -9.00
N LEU A 11 -4.05 -6.26 -7.73
CA LEU A 11 -4.28 -7.15 -6.60
C LEU A 11 -5.24 -6.47 -5.64
N PHE A 12 -6.32 -7.17 -5.29
CA PHE A 12 -7.24 -6.77 -4.24
C PHE A 12 -7.04 -7.67 -3.02
N ILE A 13 -6.85 -7.05 -1.86
CA ILE A 13 -6.59 -7.72 -0.60
C ILE A 13 -7.68 -7.30 0.39
N PRO A 14 -8.54 -8.21 0.86
CA PRO A 14 -9.44 -7.91 1.98
C PRO A 14 -8.63 -7.56 3.23
N PHE A 15 -9.09 -6.56 4.00
CA PHE A 15 -8.49 -6.26 5.31
C PHE A 15 -8.84 -7.37 6.30
N GLU A 16 -7.93 -8.34 6.50
CA GLU A 16 -7.94 -9.28 7.63
C GLU A 16 -6.88 -8.88 8.67
N TRP A 17 -7.09 -7.78 9.40
CA TRP A 17 -6.05 -7.28 10.33
C TRP A 17 -6.50 -7.30 11.77
N ARG A 18 -5.64 -7.87 12.62
CA ARG A 18 -5.97 -8.30 13.98
C ARG A 18 -5.39 -7.45 15.10
N ASP A 19 -4.60 -6.42 14.81
CA ASP A 19 -4.02 -5.56 15.86
C ASP A 19 -4.10 -4.09 15.47
N LEU A 20 -4.57 -3.25 16.40
CA LEU A 20 -4.53 -1.78 16.24
C LEU A 20 -3.06 -1.31 16.18
N THR A 21 -2.80 -0.23 15.44
CA THR A 21 -1.52 0.49 15.49
C THR A 21 -1.18 0.87 16.94
N PRO A 22 0.02 0.50 17.46
CA PRO A 22 0.47 0.99 18.76
C PRO A 22 0.61 2.52 18.69
N GLY A 23 -0.18 3.25 19.47
CA GLY A 23 -0.14 4.72 19.48
C GLY A 23 -1.49 5.45 19.38
N GLY A 24 -2.60 4.74 19.25
CA GLY A 24 -3.94 5.31 19.45
C GLY A 24 -4.79 5.40 18.20
N SER A 25 -6.08 5.62 18.42
CA SER A 25 -7.21 5.59 17.49
C SER A 25 -7.14 6.46 16.22
N ASN A 26 -6.04 7.18 15.97
CA ASN A 26 -5.97 8.33 15.05
C ASN A 26 -4.88 8.22 13.97
N LEU A 27 -4.31 7.03 13.75
CA LEU A 27 -3.32 6.81 12.68
C LEU A 27 -3.69 5.63 11.79
N GLY A 28 -4.97 5.25 11.73
CA GLY A 28 -5.42 4.12 10.91
C GLY A 28 -5.20 2.71 11.49
N ARG A 29 -5.72 1.69 10.79
CA ARG A 29 -5.78 0.29 11.27
C ARG A 29 -4.59 -0.60 10.91
N CYS A 30 -3.81 -0.22 9.90
CA CYS A 30 -2.70 -1.05 9.40
C CYS A 30 -1.63 -0.17 8.76
N GLU A 31 -0.36 -0.51 8.97
CA GLU A 31 0.80 0.18 8.41
C GLU A 31 1.45 -0.61 7.26
N PHE A 32 1.76 0.11 6.18
CA PHE A 32 2.48 -0.37 5.02
C PHE A 32 3.76 0.42 4.84
N ILE A 33 4.86 -0.27 4.54
CA ILE A 33 6.05 0.36 3.98
C ILE A 33 5.98 0.23 2.48
N VAL A 34 6.04 1.36 1.79
CA VAL A 34 6.16 1.38 0.34
C VAL A 34 7.57 1.77 -0.06
N CYS A 35 8.18 0.98 -0.93
CA CYS A 35 9.51 1.23 -1.48
C CYS A 35 9.39 1.48 -3.00
N PRO A 36 9.14 2.70 -3.47
CA PRO A 36 9.22 3.00 -4.91
C PRO A 36 10.66 2.97 -5.40
N LYS A 37 10.92 2.45 -6.60
CA LYS A 37 12.22 2.55 -7.26
C LYS A 37 12.12 3.47 -8.46
N PHE A 38 13.12 4.33 -8.60
CA PHE A 38 13.16 5.33 -9.64
C PHE A 38 14.17 4.98 -10.72
N LYS A 39 13.77 5.13 -11.99
CA LYS A 39 14.65 5.10 -13.16
C LYS A 39 14.31 6.29 -14.02
N ARG A 40 15.31 7.10 -14.40
CA ARG A 40 15.11 8.33 -15.19
C ARG A 40 14.06 9.29 -14.59
N ARG A 41 13.99 9.40 -13.26
CA ARG A 41 13.03 10.21 -12.47
C ARG A 41 11.58 9.69 -12.45
N GLU A 42 11.32 8.53 -13.04
CA GLU A 42 10.00 7.89 -13.03
C GLU A 42 10.03 6.66 -12.13
N ILE A 43 8.90 6.34 -11.49
CA ILE A 43 8.77 5.11 -10.73
C ILE A 43 8.65 3.96 -11.73
N CYS A 44 9.54 2.97 -11.64
CA CYS A 44 9.55 1.82 -12.54
C CYS A 44 9.13 0.51 -11.86
N GLU A 45 9.19 0.46 -10.54
CA GLU A 45 8.66 -0.63 -9.72
C GLU A 45 8.43 -0.14 -8.30
N PHE A 46 7.60 -0.84 -7.52
CA PHE A 46 7.48 -0.61 -6.09
C PHE A 46 7.18 -1.88 -5.33
N TRP A 47 7.62 -1.91 -4.07
CA TRP A 47 7.27 -2.95 -3.10
C TRP A 47 6.33 -2.39 -2.06
N VAL A 48 5.38 -3.22 -1.62
CA VAL A 48 4.48 -2.95 -0.50
C VAL A 48 4.70 -4.02 0.55
N ASP A 49 5.28 -3.62 1.68
CA ASP A 49 5.48 -4.48 2.83
C ASP A 49 4.44 -4.17 3.91
N PRO A 50 3.51 -5.10 4.19
CA PRO A 50 2.56 -4.96 5.28
C PRO A 50 3.22 -5.23 6.64
N VAL A 51 3.60 -4.17 7.37
CA VAL A 51 4.43 -4.21 8.59
C VAL A 51 3.74 -4.96 9.73
N GLN A 52 2.43 -4.83 9.84
CA GLN A 52 1.63 -5.39 10.94
C GLN A 52 0.89 -6.68 10.54
N SER A 53 1.16 -7.20 9.35
CA SER A 53 0.58 -8.45 8.90
C SER A 53 1.33 -9.66 9.43
N ARG A 54 0.59 -10.70 9.83
CA ARG A 54 1.14 -12.07 9.86
C ARG A 54 1.27 -12.69 8.47
N MET A 55 0.89 -11.96 7.41
CA MET A 55 0.83 -12.49 6.05
C MET A 55 2.22 -12.84 5.52
N GLY A 56 3.29 -12.17 5.99
CA GLY A 56 4.65 -12.52 5.59
C GLY A 56 4.90 -12.42 4.08
N VAL A 57 4.01 -11.74 3.35
CA VAL A 57 4.06 -11.52 1.91
C VAL A 57 4.39 -10.05 1.64
N ILE A 58 5.41 -9.81 0.82
CA ILE A 58 5.69 -8.51 0.20
C ILE A 58 5.10 -8.55 -1.21
N TRP A 59 4.37 -7.51 -1.57
CA TRP A 59 3.83 -7.38 -2.93
C TRP A 59 4.74 -6.51 -3.78
N HIS A 60 5.04 -6.95 -4.98
CA HIS A 60 5.95 -6.29 -5.91
C HIS A 60 5.24 -5.99 -7.23
N PHE A 61 5.26 -4.74 -7.65
CA PHE A 61 4.68 -4.29 -8.91
C PHE A 61 5.78 -3.71 -9.80
N CYS A 62 5.93 -4.21 -11.04
CA CYS A 62 7.02 -3.82 -11.95
C CYS A 62 6.59 -3.57 -13.41
N GLU A 63 5.28 -3.52 -13.70
CA GLU A 63 4.76 -3.44 -15.07
C GLU A 63 4.22 -2.05 -15.46
N GLY A 64 4.73 -1.49 -16.56
CA GLY A 64 4.18 -0.29 -17.21
C GLY A 64 4.62 1.06 -16.60
N ASP A 65 3.95 2.13 -17.03
CA ASP A 65 4.21 3.50 -16.54
C ASP A 65 3.50 3.70 -15.20
N ILE A 66 4.26 3.67 -14.11
CA ILE A 66 3.73 3.77 -12.75
C ILE A 66 3.57 5.23 -12.37
N ASN A 67 2.31 5.66 -12.22
CA ASN A 67 1.96 6.95 -11.64
C ASN A 67 1.50 6.74 -10.20
N PHE A 68 2.47 6.66 -9.28
CA PHE A 68 2.19 6.25 -7.91
C PHE A 68 1.41 7.32 -7.14
N THR A 69 0.25 6.92 -6.65
CA THR A 69 -0.63 7.68 -5.78
C THR A 69 -1.08 6.81 -4.60
N ILE A 70 -1.44 7.47 -3.50
CA ILE A 70 -2.12 6.83 -2.38
C ILE A 70 -3.49 7.47 -2.32
N SER A 71 -4.53 6.66 -2.47
CA SER A 71 -5.90 7.14 -2.52
C SER A 71 -6.77 6.44 -1.47
N ALA A 72 -7.74 7.17 -0.95
CA ALA A 72 -8.79 6.64 -0.10
C ALA A 72 -10.13 6.99 -0.77
N TYR A 73 -10.93 5.96 -1.08
CA TYR A 73 -12.21 6.11 -1.77
C TYR A 73 -13.39 5.99 -0.78
N GLU A 74 -14.61 6.25 -1.24
CA GLU A 74 -15.85 6.03 -0.46
C GLU A 74 -15.94 6.83 0.85
N GLY A 75 -15.39 8.05 0.86
CA GLY A 75 -15.49 8.98 2.00
C GLY A 75 -14.72 8.52 3.23
N LEU A 76 -13.66 7.73 3.03
CA LEU A 76 -12.70 7.40 4.07
C LEU A 76 -11.96 8.65 4.56
N THR A 77 -11.75 8.76 5.86
CA THR A 77 -10.95 9.82 6.48
C THR A 77 -9.48 9.63 6.10
N SER A 78 -8.90 10.63 5.45
CA SER A 78 -7.49 10.62 5.05
C SER A 78 -6.58 10.98 6.24
N GLU A 79 -6.31 10.02 7.12
CA GLU A 79 -5.27 10.16 8.15
C GLU A 79 -3.91 9.83 7.53
N GLY A 80 -3.27 10.81 6.89
CA GLY A 80 -2.01 10.61 6.17
C GLY A 80 -0.81 11.17 6.90
N ALA A 81 -0.22 10.43 7.85
CA ALA A 81 1.15 10.70 8.30
C ALA A 81 2.12 9.89 7.43
N TRP A 82 2.96 10.57 6.63
CA TRP A 82 3.94 9.92 5.76
C TRP A 82 5.34 10.15 6.30
N MET A 83 5.94 9.11 6.86
CA MET A 83 7.33 9.15 7.30
C MET A 83 8.23 8.59 6.20
N PHE A 84 9.11 9.42 5.66
CA PHE A 84 10.12 9.02 4.68
C PHE A 84 11.37 8.51 5.37
N PHE A 85 11.95 7.42 4.87
CA PHE A 85 13.21 6.85 5.35
C PHE A 85 13.92 6.08 4.23
N TRP A 86 15.18 5.72 4.45
CA TRP A 86 15.94 4.91 3.49
C TRP A 86 15.77 3.42 3.76
N CYS A 87 15.26 2.67 2.79
CA CYS A 87 15.17 1.21 2.85
C CYS A 87 16.47 0.57 2.38
N LYS A 88 17.19 -0.11 3.29
CA LYS A 88 18.45 -0.79 2.99
C LYS A 88 18.27 -2.02 2.10
N GLU A 89 17.15 -2.73 2.24
CA GLU A 89 16.85 -3.96 1.51
C GLU A 89 16.63 -3.68 0.01
N HIS A 90 15.73 -2.74 -0.30
CA HIS A 90 15.40 -2.36 -1.68
C HIS A 90 16.29 -1.24 -2.24
N LYS A 91 17.19 -0.67 -1.43
CA LYS A 91 18.10 0.43 -1.79
C LYS A 91 17.36 1.62 -2.40
N THR A 92 16.29 2.05 -1.74
CA THR A 92 15.46 3.18 -2.21
C THR A 92 14.86 3.97 -1.04
N THR A 93 14.39 5.18 -1.33
CA THR A 93 13.54 5.94 -0.40
C THR A 93 12.23 5.19 -0.22
N ALA A 94 11.84 4.94 1.02
CA ALA A 94 10.60 4.31 1.40
C ALA A 94 9.76 5.26 2.25
N PHE A 95 8.48 5.01 2.33
CA PHE A 95 7.58 5.75 3.21
C PHE A 95 6.54 4.85 3.86
N ARG A 96 6.10 5.25 5.05
CA ARG A 96 5.00 4.58 5.78
C ARG A 96 3.66 5.14 5.31
N VAL A 97 2.72 4.23 5.05
CA VAL A 97 1.33 4.54 4.70
C VAL A 97 0.44 3.85 5.71
N TYR A 98 -0.53 4.58 6.22
CA TYR A 98 -1.52 4.03 7.14
C TYR A 98 -2.86 3.84 6.42
N ALA A 99 -3.47 2.67 6.58
CA ALA A 99 -4.81 2.42 6.07
C ALA A 99 -5.85 3.17 6.92
N PRO A 100 -6.80 3.89 6.30
CA PRO A 100 -7.94 4.48 7.01
C PRO A 100 -8.67 3.46 7.88
N ALA A 101 -9.21 3.91 9.02
CA ALA A 101 -9.80 3.01 10.00
C ALA A 101 -11.02 2.24 9.44
N GLU A 102 -11.76 2.80 8.50
CA GLU A 102 -12.95 2.17 7.94
C GLU A 102 -12.70 1.40 6.64
N ALA A 103 -11.43 1.33 6.19
CA ALA A 103 -11.08 0.59 4.98
C ALA A 103 -11.27 -0.93 5.19
N LYS A 104 -11.88 -1.59 4.20
CA LYS A 104 -12.10 -3.04 4.09
C LYS A 104 -11.36 -3.74 2.94
N PHE A 105 -10.82 -2.99 1.98
CA PHE A 105 -9.92 -3.54 0.95
C PHE A 105 -8.74 -2.62 0.63
N LEU A 106 -7.58 -3.24 0.39
CA LEU A 106 -6.43 -2.63 -0.26
C LEU A 106 -6.38 -3.09 -1.72
N GLU A 107 -6.27 -2.13 -2.61
CA GLU A 107 -5.97 -2.35 -4.03
C GLU A 107 -4.53 -1.90 -4.31
N ILE A 108 -3.80 -2.74 -5.05
CA ILE A 108 -2.46 -2.44 -5.55
C ILE A 108 -2.47 -2.59 -7.07
N ASN A 109 -2.10 -1.54 -7.79
CA ASN A 109 -2.04 -1.52 -9.25
C ASN A 109 -0.98 -0.50 -9.76
N ARG A 110 -0.95 -0.24 -11.08
CA ARG A 110 -0.02 0.74 -11.70
C ARG A 110 -0.15 2.18 -11.18
N ARG A 111 -1.24 2.52 -10.49
CA ARG A 111 -1.49 3.83 -9.87
C ARG A 111 -1.05 3.89 -8.41
N GLY A 112 -0.48 2.83 -7.85
CA GLY A 112 -0.04 2.76 -6.45
C GLY A 112 -1.03 2.00 -5.57
N LEU A 113 -1.43 2.61 -4.44
CA LEU A 113 -2.26 2.00 -3.42
C LEU A 113 -3.61 2.72 -3.32
N SER A 114 -4.69 1.95 -3.26
CA SER A 114 -6.04 2.50 -3.03
C SER A 114 -6.77 1.76 -1.92
N PHE A 115 -7.36 2.52 -1.00
CA PHE A 115 -8.15 2.00 0.12
C PHE A 115 -9.64 2.14 -0.14
N TRP A 116 -10.40 1.08 0.14
CA TRP A 116 -11.83 0.98 -0.13
C TRP A 116 -12.59 0.47 1.09
N ARG A 117 -13.82 0.92 1.32
CA ARG A 117 -14.74 0.46 2.38
C ARG A 117 -15.61 -0.72 1.94
N SER A 118 -15.87 -0.91 0.65
CA SER A 118 -16.65 -2.03 0.11
C SER A 118 -15.90 -2.77 -1.02
N GLU A 119 -16.24 -4.03 -1.30
CA GLU A 119 -15.68 -4.82 -2.43
C GLU A 119 -16.03 -4.24 -3.80
N VAL A 120 -16.86 -3.20 -3.85
CA VAL A 120 -17.49 -2.75 -5.08
C VAL A 120 -16.56 -1.84 -5.84
N TYR A 121 -15.61 -2.44 -6.56
CA TYR A 121 -15.16 -1.83 -7.80
C TYR A 121 -16.22 -2.10 -8.88
N LYS A 122 -17.10 -1.13 -9.14
CA LYS A 122 -17.72 -0.98 -10.47
C LYS A 122 -16.73 -0.16 -11.29
N PRO A 123 -16.07 -0.73 -12.32
CA PRO A 123 -15.45 0.13 -13.32
C PRO A 123 -16.57 0.97 -13.92
N THR A 124 -16.57 2.28 -13.67
CA THR A 124 -17.28 3.18 -14.59
C THR A 124 -16.64 3.01 -15.95
N ALA A 125 -17.46 2.52 -16.89
CA ALA A 125 -17.16 2.38 -18.31
C ALA A 125 -16.72 3.71 -18.94
#